data_AF-A0A382BCL2-F1
#
_entry.id   AF-A0A382BCL2-F1
#
_cell.length_a   1.000
_cell.length_b   1.000
_cell.length_c   1.000
_cell.angle_alpha   90.00
_cell.angle_beta   90.00
_cell.angle_gamma   90.00
#
_symmetry.space_group_name_H-M   'P 1'
#
loop_
_entity.id
_entity.type
_entity.pdbx_description
1 polymer ?
#
loop_
_entity_poly.entity_id
_entity_poly.type
_entity_poly.pdbx_seq_one_letter_code
_entity_poly.pdbx_strand_id
1 'polypeptide(L)'
;MTPSLIILTTLILYDGVFSGQLHTQIQTILHPCCPFNEPGTIGHIAHQYEDGFSMSTAPTHIQEMLTGFWVSKALFTGVELGLFDELAKGPASAEVLAYRLRLHPGALERLMNALVALELITKEDGRF
;
A
#
# COMPACT_ATOMS: atom_id res chain seq x y z
N MET A 1 27.32 21.43 11.37
CA MET A 1 26.24 21.41 10.38
C MET A 1 26.28 20.09 9.65
N THR A 2 25.62 19.06 10.20
CA THR A 2 25.55 17.73 9.61
C THR A 2 24.31 17.65 8.70
N PRO A 3 24.45 17.29 7.41
CA PRO A 3 23.33 17.23 6.46
C PRO A 3 22.28 16.17 6.82
N SER A 4 22.59 15.26 7.74
CA SER A 4 21.71 14.16 8.18
C SER A 4 20.50 14.63 9.00
N LEU A 5 20.59 15.78 9.68
CA LEU A 5 19.49 16.26 10.52
C LEU A 5 18.38 16.93 9.69
N ILE A 6 18.70 17.44 8.50
CA ILE A 6 17.72 18.15 7.65
C ILE A 6 16.73 17.16 7.02
N ILE A 7 17.21 15.99 6.60
CA ILE A 7 16.34 14.96 6.00
C ILE A 7 15.34 14.41 7.02
N LEU A 8 15.76 14.24 8.28
CA LEU A 8 14.90 13.73 9.34
C LEU A 8 13.82 14.75 9.74
N THR A 9 14.15 16.05 9.75
CA THR A 9 13.16 17.10 10.05
C THR A 9 12.16 17.31 8.91
N THR A 10 12.56 17.12 7.64
CA THR A 10 11.65 17.23 6.49
C THR A 10 10.66 16.07 6.39
N LEU A 11 11.04 14.85 6.79
CA LEU A 11 10.13 13.69 6.84
C LEU A 11 9.06 13.83 7.93
N ILE A 12 9.38 14.47 9.06
CA ILE A 12 8.45 14.65 10.19
C ILE A 12 7.46 15.80 9.92
N LEU A 13 7.85 16.83 9.16
CA LEU A 13 6.99 17.99 8.88
C LEU A 13 6.07 17.81 7.66
N TYR A 14 6.33 16.84 6.78
CA TYR A 14 5.46 16.57 5.63
C TYR A 14 4.24 15.70 6.00
N ASP A 15 4.29 14.96 7.11
CA ASP A 15 3.15 14.24 7.71
C ASP A 15 2.34 15.16 8.64
N GLY A 16 1.80 16.24 8.09
CA GLY A 16 0.85 17.14 8.75
C GLY A 16 -0.53 16.52 9.03
N VAL A 17 -0.60 15.23 9.31
CA VAL A 17 -1.83 14.48 9.57
C VAL A 17 -1.57 13.57 10.77
N PHE A 18 -2.49 13.61 11.74
CA PHE A 18 -2.58 12.73 12.91
C PHE A 18 -1.94 13.15 14.25
N SER A 19 -1.93 14.44 14.54
CA SER A 19 -1.99 14.90 15.95
C SER A 19 -3.47 15.00 16.38
N GLY A 20 -4.01 13.98 17.06
CA GLY A 20 -5.21 14.18 17.90
C GLY A 20 -6.30 13.09 18.02
N GLN A 21 -6.26 11.95 17.31
CA GLN A 21 -7.39 10.98 17.34
C GLN A 21 -6.98 9.50 17.25
N LEU A 22 -5.89 9.07 17.89
CA LEU A 22 -5.50 7.64 17.92
C LEU A 22 -5.31 7.06 19.34
N HIS A 23 -6.10 7.49 20.33
CA HIS A 23 -6.01 6.91 21.67
C HIS A 23 -7.28 6.23 22.18
N THR A 24 -8.38 6.16 21.41
CA THR A 24 -9.64 5.63 21.98
C THR A 24 -10.64 5.00 21.00
N GLN A 25 -10.21 4.28 19.96
CA GLN A 25 -11.15 3.46 19.15
C GLN A 25 -10.65 2.05 18.80
N ILE A 26 -9.73 1.48 19.58
CA ILE A 26 -9.39 0.03 19.50
C ILE A 26 -10.19 -0.80 20.53
N GLN A 27 -10.89 -0.16 21.48
CA GLN A 27 -11.58 -0.86 22.58
C GLN A 27 -13.07 -1.20 22.33
N THR A 28 -13.57 -1.19 21.11
CA THR A 28 -15.00 -1.51 20.84
C THR A 28 -15.24 -2.93 20.28
N ILE A 29 -14.20 -3.75 20.07
CA ILE A 29 -14.38 -5.14 19.59
C ILE A 29 -14.45 -6.16 20.74
N LEU A 30 -14.41 -5.70 21.99
CA LEU A 30 -14.72 -6.56 23.14
C LEU A 30 -16.24 -6.63 23.36
N HIS A 31 -16.99 -7.22 22.41
CA HIS A 31 -18.28 -7.81 22.74
C HIS A 31 -18.27 -9.31 22.47
N PRO A 32 -18.72 -10.14 23.43
CA PRO A 32 -18.39 -11.56 23.51
C PRO A 32 -19.47 -12.39 22.83
N CYS A 33 -19.22 -12.91 21.62
CA CYS A 33 -20.05 -13.96 21.01
C CYS A 33 -19.30 -14.79 19.95
N CYS A 34 -18.01 -15.04 20.14
CA CYS A 34 -17.33 -16.11 19.40
C CYS A 34 -16.68 -17.05 20.43
N PRO A 35 -17.17 -18.29 20.61
CA PRO A 35 -16.42 -19.31 21.30
C PRO A 35 -15.33 -19.80 20.34
N PHE A 36 -14.27 -19.00 20.17
CA PHE A 36 -13.14 -19.35 19.31
C PHE A 36 -12.11 -20.18 20.09
N ASN A 37 -12.51 -21.33 20.63
CA ASN A 37 -11.56 -22.35 21.08
C ASN A 37 -12.24 -23.73 21.30
N GLU A 38 -12.52 -24.46 20.22
CA GLU A 38 -12.65 -25.92 20.29
C GLU A 38 -11.35 -26.56 19.78
N PRO A 39 -10.60 -27.31 20.62
CA PRO A 39 -9.33 -27.91 20.23
C PRO A 39 -9.59 -29.17 19.38
N GLY A 40 -9.78 -29.00 18.07
CA GLY A 40 -10.05 -30.15 17.19
C GLY A 40 -9.82 -29.99 15.68
N THR A 41 -9.87 -28.78 15.10
CA THR A 41 -10.01 -28.67 13.62
C THR A 41 -8.94 -27.82 12.92
N ILE A 42 -7.94 -27.28 13.62
CA ILE A 42 -6.84 -26.50 12.98
C ILE A 42 -5.69 -27.40 12.49
N GLY A 43 -5.80 -28.72 12.62
CA GLY A 43 -4.77 -29.66 12.13
C GLY A 43 -4.70 -29.82 10.60
N HIS A 44 -5.71 -29.38 9.84
CA HIS A 44 -5.77 -29.64 8.39
C HIS A 44 -5.67 -28.39 7.49
N ILE A 45 -5.79 -27.19 8.05
CA ILE A 45 -5.70 -25.92 7.31
C ILE A 45 -4.40 -25.14 7.56
N ALA A 46 -3.53 -25.63 8.46
CA ALA A 46 -2.25 -24.99 8.79
C ALA A 46 -1.12 -25.26 7.76
N HIS A 47 -1.43 -25.65 6.52
CA HIS A 47 -0.42 -25.96 5.51
C HIS A 47 -0.42 -25.04 4.27
N GLN A 48 -1.30 -24.02 4.22
CA GLN A 48 -1.39 -23.11 3.06
C GLN A 48 -1.36 -21.61 3.37
N TYR A 49 -0.96 -21.21 4.59
CA TYR A 49 -0.61 -19.83 4.91
C TYR A 49 0.68 -19.77 5.74
N GLU A 50 1.72 -20.47 5.30
CA GLU A 50 3.05 -20.41 5.91
C GLU A 50 4.11 -20.29 4.80
N ASP A 51 4.11 -19.14 4.13
CA ASP A 51 5.36 -18.48 3.71
C ASP A 51 5.37 -17.09 4.35
N GLY A 52 4.98 -17.04 5.64
CA GLY A 52 5.02 -15.85 6.45
C GLY A 52 6.46 -15.48 6.72
N PHE A 53 6.94 -14.41 6.08
CA PHE A 53 7.98 -13.52 6.56
C PHE A 53 9.02 -14.21 7.46
N SER A 54 9.77 -15.16 6.87
CA SER A 54 10.88 -15.81 7.58
C SER A 54 11.79 -14.71 8.07
N MET A 55 11.99 -14.60 9.38
CA MET A 55 13.03 -13.77 10.02
C MET A 55 14.41 -14.35 9.68
N SER A 56 14.70 -14.38 8.39
CA SER A 56 16.01 -14.62 7.83
C SER A 56 16.75 -13.32 8.01
N THR A 57 17.84 -13.34 8.77
CA THR A 57 18.81 -12.24 8.80
C THR A 57 19.51 -12.05 7.45
N ALA A 58 19.04 -12.70 6.37
CA ALA A 58 19.49 -12.46 5.02
C ALA A 58 19.12 -11.02 4.60
N PRO A 59 20.03 -10.30 3.90
CA PRO A 59 19.80 -8.95 3.40
C PRO A 59 18.45 -8.74 2.68
N THR A 60 17.92 -9.79 2.04
CA THR A 60 16.64 -9.79 1.34
C THR A 60 15.46 -9.40 2.23
N HIS A 61 15.42 -9.90 3.46
CA HIS A 61 14.30 -9.67 4.38
C HIS A 61 14.22 -8.21 4.86
N ILE A 62 15.39 -7.61 5.11
CA ILE A 62 15.48 -6.18 5.45
C ILE A 62 15.09 -5.34 4.24
N GLN A 63 15.50 -5.74 3.03
CA GLN A 63 15.12 -5.06 1.81
C GLN A 63 13.60 -5.09 1.58
N GLU A 64 12.94 -6.22 1.81
CA GLU A 64 11.47 -6.34 1.74
C GLU A 64 10.75 -5.40 2.72
N MET A 65 11.24 -5.29 3.96
CA MET A 65 10.70 -4.32 4.92
C MET A 65 10.85 -2.88 4.44
N LEU A 66 12.02 -2.53 3.91
CA LEU A 66 12.32 -1.18 3.43
C LEU A 66 11.49 -0.81 2.20
N THR A 67 11.27 -1.75 1.28
CA THR A 67 10.49 -1.52 0.06
C THR A 67 8.98 -1.63 0.28
N GLY A 68 8.53 -2.34 1.32
CA GLY A 68 7.11 -2.48 1.65
C GLY A 68 6.39 -1.13 1.84
N PHE A 69 7.08 -0.12 2.37
CA PHE A 69 6.55 1.24 2.45
C PHE A 69 6.23 1.84 1.07
N TRP A 70 7.07 1.61 0.06
CA TRP A 70 6.85 2.13 -1.29
C TRP A 70 5.65 1.48 -1.97
N VAL A 71 5.43 0.17 -1.73
CA VAL A 71 4.25 -0.56 -2.20
C VAL A 71 2.98 0.08 -1.64
N SER A 72 2.92 0.21 -0.31
CA SER A 72 1.77 0.84 0.37
C SER A 72 1.53 2.26 -0.12
N LYS A 73 2.59 3.06 -0.25
CA LYS A 73 2.47 4.45 -0.72
C LYS A 73 1.93 4.52 -2.16
N ALA A 74 2.42 3.68 -3.08
CA ALA A 74 1.93 3.66 -4.45
C ALA A 74 0.45 3.27 -4.53
N LEU A 75 0.05 2.23 -3.79
CA LEU A 75 -1.34 1.78 -3.71
C LEU A 75 -2.25 2.89 -3.15
N PHE A 76 -1.91 3.45 -1.98
CA PHE A 76 -2.71 4.53 -1.37
C PHE A 76 -2.77 5.77 -2.27
N THR A 77 -1.67 6.13 -2.94
CA THR A 77 -1.68 7.23 -3.92
C THR A 77 -2.69 6.96 -5.05
N GLY A 78 -2.74 5.74 -5.58
CA GLY A 78 -3.72 5.36 -6.60
C GLY A 78 -5.17 5.49 -6.12
N VAL A 79 -5.44 5.11 -4.86
CA VAL A 79 -6.76 5.23 -4.23
C VAL A 79 -7.13 6.70 -4.02
N GLU A 80 -6.24 7.49 -3.44
CA GLU A 80 -6.48 8.93 -3.15
C GLU A 80 -6.73 9.74 -4.43
N LEU A 81 -6.08 9.37 -5.53
CA LEU A 81 -6.28 10.00 -6.83
C LEU A 81 -7.56 9.55 -7.54
N GLY A 82 -8.28 8.55 -7.03
CA GLY A 82 -9.44 7.96 -7.72
C GLY A 82 -9.06 7.23 -9.01
N LEU A 83 -7.80 6.80 -9.15
CA LEU A 83 -7.29 6.17 -10.37
C LEU A 83 -8.00 4.85 -10.65
N PHE A 84 -8.20 4.02 -9.62
CA PHE A 84 -8.86 2.73 -9.76
C PHE A 84 -10.33 2.88 -10.17
N ASP A 85 -11.01 3.92 -9.71
CA ASP A 85 -12.39 4.22 -10.11
C ASP A 85 -12.48 4.65 -11.58
N GLU A 86 -11.50 5.39 -12.08
CA GLU A 86 -11.44 5.73 -13.51
C GLU A 86 -11.13 4.51 -14.38
N LEU A 87 -10.22 3.64 -13.95
CA LEU A 87 -9.89 2.40 -14.65
C LEU A 87 -11.03 1.37 -14.61
N ALA A 88 -11.84 1.36 -13.55
CA ALA A 88 -13.03 0.52 -13.46
C ALA A 88 -14.08 0.85 -14.54
N LYS A 89 -14.02 2.04 -15.14
CA LYS A 89 -14.87 2.43 -16.28
C LYS A 89 -14.38 1.84 -17.61
N GLY A 90 -13.14 1.37 -17.65
CA GLY A 90 -12.51 0.73 -18.81
C GLY A 90 -11.08 1.21 -19.05
N PRO A 91 -10.32 0.47 -19.89
CA PRO A 91 -8.91 0.74 -20.13
C PRO A 91 -8.70 2.07 -20.85
N ALA A 92 -7.66 2.80 -20.44
CA ALA A 92 -7.38 4.15 -20.95
C ALA A 92 -5.87 4.44 -21.02
N SER A 93 -5.49 5.39 -21.89
CA SER A 93 -4.10 5.85 -21.95
C SER A 93 -3.79 6.80 -20.77
N ALA A 94 -2.50 6.98 -20.49
CA ALA A 94 -2.06 7.86 -19.43
C ALA A 94 -2.53 9.31 -19.62
N GLU A 95 -2.56 9.78 -20.87
CA GLU A 95 -2.99 11.13 -21.23
C GLU A 95 -4.47 11.33 -20.95
N VAL A 96 -5.30 10.33 -21.29
CA VAL A 96 -6.75 10.38 -21.05
C VAL A 96 -7.04 10.38 -19.54
N LEU A 97 -6.39 9.49 -18.78
CA LEU A 97 -6.56 9.44 -17.33
C LEU A 97 -6.05 10.72 -16.65
N ALA A 98 -4.91 11.24 -17.09
CA ALA A 98 -4.35 12.49 -16.58
C ALA A 98 -5.28 13.68 -16.84
N TYR A 99 -5.92 13.72 -18.01
CA TYR A 99 -6.91 14.75 -18.31
C TYR A 99 -8.14 14.63 -17.38
N ARG A 100 -8.69 13.41 -17.21
CA ARG A 100 -9.88 13.18 -16.36
C ARG A 100 -9.61 13.49 -14.89
N LEU A 101 -8.46 13.06 -14.39
CA LEU A 101 -8.03 13.27 -13.00
C LEU A 101 -7.39 14.65 -12.77
N ARG A 102 -7.21 15.46 -13.82
CA ARG A 102 -6.54 16.78 -13.78
C ARG A 102 -5.12 16.72 -13.19
N LEU A 103 -4.35 15.72 -13.63
CA LEU A 103 -2.98 15.46 -13.19
C LEU A 103 -1.96 15.72 -14.31
N HIS A 104 -0.69 15.82 -13.93
CA HIS A 104 0.39 15.90 -14.91
C HIS A 104 0.59 14.52 -15.58
N PRO A 105 0.55 14.43 -16.92
CA PRO A 105 0.53 13.15 -17.64
C PRO A 105 1.75 12.29 -17.36
N GLY A 106 2.95 12.87 -17.42
CA GLY A 106 4.18 12.12 -17.14
C GLY A 106 4.35 11.70 -15.66
N ALA A 107 3.67 12.36 -14.72
CA ALA A 107 3.71 11.96 -13.32
C ALA A 107 2.76 10.77 -13.07
N LEU A 108 1.56 10.85 -13.65
CA LEU A 108 0.58 9.77 -13.58
C LEU A 108 1.08 8.51 -14.30
N GLU A 109 1.73 8.64 -15.45
CA GLU A 109 2.31 7.51 -16.16
C GLU A 109 3.38 6.78 -15.32
N ARG A 110 4.21 7.53 -14.57
CA ARG A 110 5.20 6.94 -13.67
C ARG A 110 4.55 6.18 -12.52
N LEU A 111 3.49 6.72 -11.93
CA LEU A 111 2.71 6.03 -10.90
C LEU A 111 2.09 4.75 -11.47
N MET A 112 1.43 4.83 -12.62
CA MET A 112 0.78 3.67 -13.23
C MET A 112 1.80 2.59 -13.64
N ASN A 113 2.94 2.96 -14.20
CA ASN A 113 4.01 2.00 -14.49
C ASN A 113 4.56 1.36 -13.20
N ALA A 114 4.62 2.10 -12.09
CA ALA A 114 4.96 1.51 -10.79
C ALA A 114 3.88 0.52 -10.31
N LEU A 115 2.60 0.86 -10.47
CA LEU A 115 1.48 -0.05 -10.15
C LEU A 115 1.47 -1.31 -11.04
N VAL A 116 1.88 -1.20 -12.30
CA VAL A 116 2.10 -2.35 -13.20
C VAL A 116 3.25 -3.23 -12.70
N ALA A 117 4.38 -2.62 -12.30
CA ALA A 117 5.51 -3.36 -11.74
C ALA A 117 5.18 -4.05 -10.40
N LEU A 118 4.17 -3.56 -9.69
CA LEU A 118 3.60 -4.17 -8.49
C LEU A 118 2.46 -5.15 -8.78
N GLU A 119 2.16 -5.41 -10.06
CA GLU A 119 1.09 -6.32 -10.52
C GLU A 119 -0.32 -5.91 -10.04
N LEU A 120 -0.51 -4.64 -9.71
CA LEU A 120 -1.80 -4.10 -9.24
C LEU A 120 -2.72 -3.68 -10.39
N ILE A 121 -2.13 -3.33 -11.54
CA ILE A 121 -2.83 -3.03 -12.79
C ILE A 121 -2.01 -3.61 -13.95
N THR A 122 -2.62 -3.75 -15.12
CA THR A 122 -1.97 -4.25 -16.33
C THR A 122 -1.74 -3.14 -17.33
N LYS A 123 -0.82 -3.32 -18.29
CA LYS A 123 -0.65 -2.40 -19.43
C LYS A 123 -0.64 -3.19 -20.73
N GLU A 124 -1.58 -2.89 -21.61
CA GLU A 124 -1.76 -3.55 -22.91
C GLU A 124 -1.95 -2.49 -24.01
N ASP A 125 -1.21 -2.62 -25.11
CA ASP A 125 -1.30 -1.70 -26.26
C ASP A 125 -1.22 -0.20 -25.89
N GLY A 126 -0.41 0.13 -24.88
CA GLY A 126 -0.23 1.50 -24.38
C GLY A 126 -1.38 2.03 -23.52
N ARG A 127 -2.30 1.17 -23.10
CA ARG A 127 -3.40 1.47 -22.16
C ARG A 127 -3.21 0.72 -20.86
N PHE A 128 -3.71 1.31 -19.78
CA PHE A 128 -3.72 0.75 -18.43
C PHE A 128 -5.13 0.30 -18.07
#